data_AF-A0A2D6CVE8-F1
#
_entry.id   AF-A0A2D6CVE8-F1
#
_cell.length_a   1.000
_cell.length_b   1.000
_cell.length_c   1.000
_cell.angle_alpha   90.00
_cell.angle_beta   90.00
_cell.angle_gamma   90.00
#
_symmetry.space_group_name_H-M   'P 1'
#
loop_
_entity.id
_entity.type
_entity.pdbx_description
1 polymer ?
#
loop_
_entity_poly.entity_id
_entity_poly.type
_entity_poly.pdbx_seq_one_letter_code
_entity_poly.pdbx_strand_id
1 'polypeptide(L)'
;MKAAVVALAVLVLMVACNSHTPRPTAQWSESVDVRHRERVVVSYRARLDGDMLVVEATHAPEWHTYALDNVQRAQRKSGRSKPDTELPTRIEVTGGLKVVGNWFQSEPTDLSQADIYWYTWGFEGVSQFAAKTERAEGSQATVVINGQACDATACSMVEDVAVSLPLPSEEQFTADVANTTVDLSQFVEATPHQTEADASASSDAQAAE
;
A
#
# COMPACT_ATOMS: atom_id res chain seq x y z
N MET A 1 -81.30 -5.09 30.26
CA MET A 1 -79.88 -4.73 30.52
C MET A 1 -79.08 -5.18 29.31
N LYS A 2 -78.55 -4.26 28.50
CA LYS A 2 -77.80 -4.56 27.27
C LYS A 2 -76.31 -4.38 27.56
N ALA A 3 -75.53 -5.46 27.50
CA ALA A 3 -74.08 -5.41 27.62
C ALA A 3 -73.46 -5.13 26.25
N ALA A 4 -72.73 -4.02 26.13
CA ALA A 4 -71.96 -3.68 24.95
C ALA A 4 -70.58 -4.34 25.04
N VAL A 5 -70.24 -5.15 24.04
CA VAL A 5 -68.91 -5.76 23.89
C VAL A 5 -68.06 -4.79 23.05
N VAL A 6 -67.01 -4.24 23.65
CA VAL A 6 -66.02 -3.39 22.98
C VAL A 6 -64.86 -4.27 22.56
N ALA A 7 -64.66 -4.42 21.25
CA ALA A 7 -63.52 -5.13 20.67
C ALA A 7 -62.32 -4.17 20.58
N LEU A 8 -61.25 -4.50 21.30
CA LEU A 8 -59.99 -3.75 21.30
C LEU A 8 -59.08 -4.30 20.19
N ALA A 9 -58.84 -3.51 19.14
CA ALA A 9 -57.87 -3.83 18.09
C ALA A 9 -56.47 -3.47 18.57
N VAL A 10 -55.60 -4.46 18.76
CA VAL A 10 -54.19 -4.28 19.11
C VAL A 10 -53.38 -4.16 17.81
N LEU A 11 -52.97 -2.94 17.48
CA LEU A 11 -52.06 -2.65 16.38
C LEU A 11 -50.63 -2.95 16.85
N VAL A 12 -50.05 -4.07 16.39
CA VAL A 12 -48.64 -4.41 16.63
C VAL A 12 -47.79 -3.62 15.65
N LEU A 13 -47.25 -2.49 16.10
CA LEU A 13 -46.26 -1.72 15.35
C LEU A 13 -44.92 -2.49 15.41
N MET A 14 -44.56 -3.18 14.33
CA MET A 14 -43.21 -3.72 14.18
C MET A 14 -42.24 -2.55 13.99
N VAL A 15 -41.64 -2.10 15.08
CA VAL A 15 -40.47 -1.23 15.03
C VAL A 15 -39.34 -2.06 14.43
N ALA A 16 -39.06 -1.84 13.16
CA ALA A 16 -37.82 -2.31 12.54
C ALA A 16 -36.67 -1.60 13.26
N CYS A 17 -36.07 -2.29 14.24
CA CYS A 17 -34.75 -1.91 14.71
C CYS A 17 -33.81 -2.05 13.51
N ASN A 18 -33.51 -0.92 12.84
CA ASN A 18 -32.35 -0.84 11.97
C ASN A 18 -31.14 -1.08 12.87
N SER A 19 -30.75 -2.34 13.02
CA SER A 19 -29.46 -2.72 13.56
C SER A 19 -28.43 -2.14 12.60
N HIS A 20 -27.97 -0.94 12.92
CA HIS A 20 -26.75 -0.36 12.40
C HIS A 20 -25.64 -1.29 12.89
N THR A 21 -25.39 -2.37 12.16
CA THR A 21 -24.21 -3.18 12.37
C THR A 21 -23.05 -2.21 12.25
N PRO A 22 -22.27 -1.96 13.32
CA PRO A 22 -21.14 -1.05 13.23
C PRO A 22 -20.30 -1.49 12.04
N ARG A 23 -20.17 -0.58 11.07
CA ARG A 23 -19.45 -0.83 9.82
C ARG A 23 -18.07 -1.37 10.23
N PRO A 24 -17.60 -2.50 9.66
CA PRO A 24 -16.26 -2.97 9.95
C PRO A 24 -15.30 -1.83 9.64
N THR A 25 -14.71 -1.24 10.67
CA THR A 25 -13.63 -0.26 10.49
C THR A 25 -12.54 -0.97 9.69
N ALA A 26 -11.97 -0.29 8.68
CA ALA A 26 -10.85 -0.76 7.86
C ALA A 26 -9.85 -1.56 8.70
N GLN A 27 -9.96 -2.89 8.66
CA GLN A 27 -9.22 -3.77 9.55
C GLN A 27 -7.85 -4.04 8.94
N TRP A 28 -6.80 -3.83 9.73
CA TRP A 28 -5.46 -4.26 9.36
C TRP A 28 -5.38 -5.78 9.26
N SER A 29 -4.66 -6.27 8.26
CA SER A 29 -4.24 -7.67 8.16
C SER A 29 -3.38 -8.07 9.37
N GLU A 30 -3.14 -9.36 9.51
CA GLU A 30 -2.02 -9.83 10.31
C GLU A 30 -0.71 -9.25 9.78
N SER A 31 0.25 -9.07 10.67
CA SER A 31 1.57 -8.56 10.31
C SER A 31 2.51 -9.70 9.91
N VAL A 32 3.34 -9.44 8.91
CA VAL A 32 4.39 -10.36 8.45
C VAL A 32 5.75 -9.76 8.76
N ASP A 33 6.53 -10.47 9.56
CA ASP A 33 7.84 -10.02 10.03
C ASP A 33 8.96 -10.42 9.05
N VAL A 34 9.83 -9.48 8.75
CA VAL A 34 11.15 -9.73 8.16
C VAL A 34 12.18 -9.75 9.26
N ARG A 35 13.07 -10.75 9.22
CA ARG A 35 14.07 -10.96 10.24
C ARG A 35 15.48 -10.89 9.68
N HIS A 36 16.35 -10.21 10.41
CA HIS A 36 17.80 -10.36 10.27
C HIS A 36 18.30 -11.21 11.45
N ARG A 37 18.78 -12.42 11.14
CA ARG A 37 19.08 -13.46 12.14
C ARG A 37 17.82 -13.74 12.98
N GLU A 38 17.85 -13.48 14.28
CA GLU A 38 16.75 -13.77 15.21
C GLU A 38 15.89 -12.52 15.54
N ARG A 39 16.23 -11.36 14.98
CA ARG A 39 15.54 -10.09 15.28
C ARG A 39 14.62 -9.69 14.14
N VAL A 40 13.41 -9.26 14.48
CA VAL A 40 12.53 -8.57 13.54
C VAL A 40 13.14 -7.21 13.23
N VAL A 41 13.26 -6.89 11.95
CA VAL A 41 13.86 -5.64 11.46
C VAL A 41 12.86 -4.73 10.77
N VAL A 42 11.84 -5.32 10.13
CA VAL A 42 10.66 -4.62 9.64
C VAL A 42 9.47 -5.58 9.65
N SER A 43 8.30 -5.07 9.99
CA SER A 43 7.03 -5.79 9.91
C SER A 43 6.10 -5.09 8.94
N TYR A 44 5.46 -5.85 8.05
CA TYR A 44 4.50 -5.33 7.09
C TYR A 44 3.08 -5.73 7.45
N ARG A 45 2.12 -4.87 7.16
CA ARG A 45 0.68 -5.19 7.19
C ARG A 45 -0.06 -4.33 6.19
N ALA A 46 -1.26 -4.73 5.80
CA ALA A 46 -2.07 -4.00 4.84
C ALA A 46 -3.50 -3.82 5.34
N ARG A 47 -4.17 -2.78 4.87
CA ARG A 47 -5.62 -2.60 5.04
C ARG A 47 -6.21 -1.99 3.78
N LEU A 48 -7.52 -2.16 3.65
CA LEU A 48 -8.31 -1.43 2.67
C LEU A 48 -9.11 -0.32 3.37
N ASP A 49 -9.04 0.90 2.84
CA ASP A 49 -9.76 2.08 3.32
C ASP A 49 -10.52 2.69 2.14
N GLY A 50 -11.79 2.30 1.99
CA GLY A 50 -12.56 2.56 0.79
C GLY A 50 -11.93 1.93 -0.45
N ASP A 51 -11.58 2.74 -1.45
CA ASP A 51 -10.86 2.30 -2.65
C ASP A 51 -9.33 2.33 -2.52
N MET A 52 -8.80 2.72 -1.36
CA MET A 52 -7.35 2.84 -1.13
C MET A 52 -6.80 1.62 -0.42
N LEU A 53 -5.85 0.93 -1.05
CA LEU A 53 -4.97 -0.02 -0.38
C LEU A 53 -3.90 0.79 0.37
N VAL A 54 -3.72 0.50 1.66
CA VAL A 54 -2.65 1.07 2.47
C VAL A 54 -1.79 -0.08 3.00
N VAL A 55 -0.49 -0.01 2.74
CA VAL A 55 0.54 -0.92 3.26
C VAL A 55 1.37 -0.15 4.28
N GLU A 56 1.54 -0.69 5.47
CA GLU A 56 2.37 -0.10 6.51
C GLU A 56 3.62 -0.95 6.73
N ALA A 57 4.76 -0.28 6.84
CA ALA A 57 6.03 -0.85 7.26
C ALA A 57 6.41 -0.27 8.62
N THR A 58 6.59 -1.13 9.62
CA THR A 58 7.09 -0.74 10.95
C THR A 58 8.51 -1.28 11.12
N HIS A 59 9.48 -0.37 11.19
CA HIS A 59 10.89 -0.70 11.30
C HIS A 59 11.31 -0.82 12.77
N ALA A 60 12.22 -1.75 13.04
CA ALA A 60 12.94 -1.77 14.30
C ALA A 60 13.82 -0.50 14.42
N PRO A 61 14.19 -0.07 15.64
CA PRO A 61 15.10 1.05 15.82
C PRO A 61 16.38 0.89 15.01
N GLU A 62 16.83 1.97 14.35
CA GLU A 62 18.03 2.04 13.50
C GLU A 62 17.95 1.27 12.16
N TRP A 63 16.85 0.53 11.92
CA TRP A 63 16.59 -0.11 10.64
C TRP A 63 15.73 0.78 9.75
N HIS A 64 15.98 0.70 8.44
CA HIS A 64 15.24 1.44 7.44
C HIS A 64 15.01 0.63 6.16
N THR A 65 13.95 0.96 5.43
CA THR A 65 13.69 0.48 4.06
C THR A 65 13.69 1.67 3.10
N TYR A 66 13.69 1.42 1.79
CA TYR A 66 13.92 2.46 0.79
C TYR A 66 12.66 2.86 0.02
N ALA A 67 12.65 4.09 -0.48
CA ALA A 67 11.56 4.65 -1.27
C ALA A 67 11.22 3.78 -2.50
N LEU A 68 9.95 3.80 -2.92
CA LEU A 68 9.51 3.16 -4.16
C LEU A 68 10.26 3.74 -5.38
N ASP A 69 10.53 5.04 -5.37
CA ASP A 69 11.21 5.79 -6.42
C ASP A 69 12.68 6.13 -6.11
N ASN A 70 13.33 5.29 -5.29
CA ASN A 70 14.69 5.53 -4.79
C ASN A 70 15.70 5.78 -5.92
N VAL A 71 15.66 4.95 -6.96
CA VAL A 71 16.58 5.05 -8.10
C VAL A 71 16.39 6.39 -8.83
N GLN A 72 15.15 6.83 -9.04
CA GLN A 72 14.86 8.10 -9.72
C GLN A 72 15.36 9.29 -8.88
N ARG A 73 15.17 9.25 -7.56
CA ARG A 73 15.71 10.27 -6.65
C ARG A 73 17.25 10.31 -6.72
N ALA A 74 17.90 9.15 -6.73
CA ALA A 74 19.34 9.02 -6.84
C ALA A 74 19.87 9.52 -8.19
N GLN A 75 19.19 9.22 -9.29
CA GLN A 75 19.53 9.73 -10.63
C GLN A 75 19.44 11.26 -10.67
N ARG A 76 18.36 11.84 -10.14
CA ARG A 76 18.17 13.30 -10.08
C ARG A 76 19.26 13.99 -9.26
N LYS A 77 19.63 13.44 -8.10
CA LYS A 77 20.65 14.05 -7.23
C LYS A 77 22.07 13.89 -7.76
N SER A 78 22.40 12.72 -8.31
CA SER A 78 23.74 12.42 -8.80
C SER A 78 24.02 12.91 -10.23
N GLY A 79 22.98 13.12 -11.04
CA GLY A 79 23.09 13.36 -12.48
C GLY A 79 23.53 12.13 -13.30
N ARG A 80 23.65 10.95 -12.66
CA ARG A 80 24.06 9.70 -13.32
C ARG A 80 22.83 8.89 -13.74
N SER A 81 22.89 8.26 -14.91
CA SER A 81 21.85 7.29 -15.34
C SER A 81 21.83 6.02 -14.49
N LYS A 82 22.99 5.63 -13.96
CA LYS A 82 23.17 4.49 -13.05
C LYS A 82 23.88 4.97 -11.77
N PRO A 83 23.12 5.54 -10.82
CA PRO A 83 23.66 5.96 -9.53
C PRO A 83 23.96 4.75 -8.64
N ASP A 84 24.89 4.94 -7.70
CA ASP A 84 25.11 3.97 -6.62
C ASP A 84 24.05 4.24 -5.53
N THR A 85 23.20 3.26 -5.26
CA THR A 85 22.03 3.38 -4.38
C THR A 85 21.56 2.00 -3.93
N GLU A 86 20.77 1.98 -2.86
CA GLU A 86 20.10 0.79 -2.35
C GLU A 86 18.89 0.42 -3.20
N LEU A 87 18.47 -0.85 -3.11
CA LEU A 87 17.33 -1.32 -3.89
C LEU A 87 16.03 -0.67 -3.40
N PRO A 88 15.16 -0.18 -4.32
CA PRO A 88 13.88 0.38 -3.93
C PRO A 88 12.96 -0.69 -3.35
N THR A 89 12.03 -0.27 -2.50
CA THR A 89 10.87 -1.12 -2.18
C THR A 89 10.03 -1.32 -3.44
N ARG A 90 9.56 -2.54 -3.67
CA ARG A 90 8.60 -2.89 -4.72
C ARG A 90 7.40 -3.57 -4.08
N ILE A 91 6.21 -3.16 -4.51
CA ILE A 91 4.95 -3.70 -4.01
C ILE A 91 4.12 -4.16 -5.20
N GLU A 92 3.80 -5.44 -5.20
CA GLU A 92 2.95 -6.08 -6.21
C GLU A 92 1.66 -6.54 -5.55
N VAL A 93 0.53 -6.37 -6.24
CA VAL A 93 -0.79 -6.75 -5.73
C VAL A 93 -1.42 -7.73 -6.69
N THR A 94 -1.84 -8.88 -6.16
CA THR A 94 -2.50 -9.95 -6.92
C THR A 94 -3.77 -10.42 -6.22
N GLY A 95 -4.62 -11.17 -6.94
CA GLY A 95 -5.89 -11.69 -6.43
C GLY A 95 -7.04 -10.68 -6.59
N GLY A 96 -7.87 -10.55 -5.55
CA GLY A 96 -9.14 -9.80 -5.61
C GLY A 96 -9.04 -8.27 -5.65
N LEU A 97 -7.85 -7.70 -5.83
CA LEU A 97 -7.63 -6.27 -6.04
C LEU A 97 -6.70 -6.04 -7.23
N LYS A 98 -6.91 -4.92 -7.91
CA LYS A 98 -6.03 -4.38 -8.95
C LYS A 98 -5.63 -2.96 -8.57
N VAL A 99 -4.34 -2.65 -8.58
CA VAL A 99 -3.85 -1.28 -8.40
C VAL A 99 -4.13 -0.46 -9.67
N VAL A 100 -4.64 0.75 -9.49
CA VAL A 100 -4.91 1.71 -10.58
C VAL A 100 -4.24 3.05 -10.29
N GLY A 101 -3.52 3.56 -11.29
CA GLY A 101 -2.76 4.80 -11.14
C GLY A 101 -1.43 4.61 -10.41
N ASN A 102 -0.96 5.69 -9.82
CA ASN A 102 0.36 5.75 -9.19
C ASN A 102 0.30 5.32 -7.71
N TRP A 103 1.46 4.91 -7.21
CA TRP A 103 1.67 4.71 -5.79
C TRP A 103 1.99 6.04 -5.10
N PHE A 104 1.54 6.14 -3.86
CA PHE A 104 1.87 7.18 -2.90
C PHE A 104 2.66 6.56 -1.76
N GLN A 105 3.53 7.33 -1.12
CA GLN A 105 4.35 6.88 0.00
C GLN A 105 4.51 8.03 1.01
N SER A 106 4.82 7.72 2.26
CA SER A 106 5.29 8.73 3.22
C SER A 106 6.45 9.53 2.62
N GLU A 107 6.69 10.76 3.08
CA GLU A 107 7.87 11.51 2.64
C GLU A 107 9.16 10.77 3.07
N PRO A 108 10.02 10.34 2.13
CA PRO A 108 11.22 9.62 2.50
C PRO A 108 12.32 10.58 2.95
N THR A 109 13.14 10.12 3.90
CA THR A 109 14.31 10.86 4.38
C THR A 109 15.50 10.62 3.44
N ASP A 110 16.31 11.65 3.21
CA ASP A 110 17.57 11.54 2.47
C ASP A 110 18.64 10.88 3.37
N LEU A 111 19.03 9.66 3.03
CA LEU A 111 20.02 8.84 3.73
C LEU A 111 21.35 8.78 2.96
N SER A 112 21.56 9.69 2.00
CA SER A 112 22.74 9.68 1.12
C SER A 112 24.05 9.90 1.89
N GLN A 113 25.10 9.18 1.46
CA GLN A 113 26.48 9.40 1.88
C GLN A 113 27.28 9.97 0.70
N ALA A 114 27.32 11.32 0.63
CA ALA A 114 27.89 12.03 -0.50
C ALA A 114 29.39 11.75 -0.72
N ASP A 115 30.14 11.51 0.37
CA ASP A 115 31.59 11.27 0.34
C ASP A 115 31.97 9.98 -0.41
N ILE A 116 31.03 9.04 -0.52
CA ILE A 116 31.19 7.78 -1.25
C ILE A 116 30.25 7.69 -2.46
N TYR A 117 29.67 8.81 -2.87
CA TYR A 117 28.74 8.91 -4.01
C TYR A 117 27.51 7.98 -3.91
N TRP A 118 27.08 7.65 -2.70
CA TRP A 118 25.94 6.79 -2.43
C TRP A 118 24.71 7.64 -2.16
N TYR A 119 23.68 7.57 -3.01
CA TYR A 119 22.51 8.44 -2.92
C TYR A 119 21.24 7.63 -2.73
N THR A 120 20.62 7.73 -1.56
CA THR A 120 19.48 6.88 -1.21
C THR A 120 18.49 7.59 -0.31
N TRP A 121 17.22 7.19 -0.42
CA TRP A 121 16.10 7.74 0.33
C TRP A 121 15.31 6.59 0.93
N GLY A 122 14.94 6.74 2.20
CA GLY A 122 14.28 5.67 2.92
C GLY A 122 13.42 6.15 4.07
N PHE A 123 13.04 5.18 4.89
CA PHE A 123 12.08 5.34 5.97
C PHE A 123 12.59 4.67 7.22
N GLU A 124 12.45 5.36 8.34
CA GLU A 124 12.67 4.82 9.68
C GLU A 124 11.35 4.87 10.47
N GLY A 125 11.22 4.06 11.52
CA GLY A 125 10.01 4.02 12.33
C GLY A 125 8.82 3.47 11.54
N VAL A 126 7.75 4.25 11.40
CA VAL A 126 6.54 3.84 10.65
C VAL A 126 6.48 4.60 9.33
N SER A 127 6.35 3.86 8.23
CA SER A 127 6.01 4.43 6.93
C SER A 127 4.83 3.71 6.30
N GLN A 128 4.15 4.43 5.40
CA GLN A 128 2.99 3.91 4.69
C GLN A 128 3.13 4.12 3.20
N PHE A 129 2.60 3.16 2.45
CA PHE A 129 2.46 3.19 1.00
C PHE A 129 0.98 3.05 0.69
N ALA A 130 0.47 3.85 -0.22
CA ALA A 130 -0.94 3.85 -0.58
C ALA A 130 -1.11 3.79 -2.10
N ALA A 131 -2.10 3.06 -2.56
CA ALA A 131 -2.48 3.05 -3.96
C ALA A 131 -3.99 2.93 -4.09
N LYS A 132 -4.53 3.59 -5.11
CA LYS A 132 -5.93 3.40 -5.48
C LYS A 132 -6.08 1.99 -6.06
N THR A 133 -7.20 1.36 -5.74
CA THR A 133 -7.51 -0.01 -6.18
C THR A 133 -8.92 -0.12 -6.75
N GLU A 134 -9.07 -1.09 -7.62
CA GLU A 134 -10.36 -1.59 -8.09
C GLU A 134 -10.54 -3.03 -7.65
N ARG A 135 -11.80 -3.46 -7.53
CA ARG A 135 -12.11 -4.87 -7.29
C ARG A 135 -11.74 -5.72 -8.50
N ALA A 136 -11.17 -6.87 -8.20
CA ALA A 136 -10.97 -7.97 -9.12
C ALA A 136 -11.63 -9.24 -8.55
N GLU A 137 -11.62 -10.33 -9.32
CA GLU A 137 -12.17 -11.61 -8.88
C GLU A 137 -11.40 -12.14 -7.66
N GLY A 138 -12.13 -12.47 -6.59
CA GLY A 138 -11.57 -13.08 -5.38
C GLY A 138 -12.02 -12.41 -4.07
N SER A 139 -12.03 -13.21 -3.01
CA SER A 139 -12.33 -12.77 -1.63
C SER A 139 -11.08 -12.35 -0.84
N GLN A 140 -9.90 -12.43 -1.45
CA GLN A 140 -8.62 -12.10 -0.83
C GLN A 140 -7.69 -11.46 -1.86
N ALA A 141 -6.91 -10.47 -1.43
CA ALA A 141 -5.76 -9.98 -2.17
C ALA A 141 -4.47 -10.45 -1.49
N THR A 142 -3.41 -10.59 -2.27
CA THR A 142 -2.05 -10.81 -1.77
C THR A 142 -1.21 -9.61 -2.16
N VAL A 143 -0.60 -8.97 -1.16
CA VAL A 143 0.36 -7.89 -1.35
C VAL A 143 1.75 -8.48 -1.16
N VAL A 144 2.55 -8.52 -2.22
CA VAL A 144 3.91 -9.04 -2.21
C VAL A 144 4.88 -7.86 -2.14
N ILE A 145 5.70 -7.82 -1.09
CA ILE A 145 6.72 -6.80 -0.88
C ILE A 145 8.11 -7.39 -1.16
N ASN A 146 8.88 -6.64 -1.94
CA ASN A 146 10.29 -6.90 -2.24
C ASN A 146 11.13 -5.66 -1.94
N GLY A 147 12.40 -5.83 -1.59
CA GLY A 147 13.31 -4.71 -1.29
C GLY A 147 14.44 -5.10 -0.35
N GLN A 148 14.89 -4.14 0.44
CA GLN A 148 15.94 -4.30 1.44
C GLN A 148 15.56 -3.54 2.71
N ALA A 149 15.91 -4.10 3.85
CA ALA A 149 15.94 -3.42 5.13
C ALA A 149 17.39 -3.38 5.62
N CYS A 150 17.92 -2.22 5.96
CA CYS A 150 19.31 -2.08 6.39
C CYS A 150 19.42 -1.28 7.68
N ASP A 151 20.52 -1.48 8.39
CA ASP A 151 21.04 -0.60 9.43
C ASP A 151 22.39 -0.02 8.98
N ALA A 152 23.12 0.64 9.89
CA ALA A 152 24.42 1.25 9.58
C ALA A 152 25.52 0.24 9.16
N THR A 153 25.32 -1.05 9.37
CA THR A 153 26.36 -2.09 9.27
C THR A 153 25.96 -3.30 8.44
N ALA A 154 24.66 -3.54 8.25
CA ALA A 154 24.14 -4.73 7.63
C ALA A 154 22.84 -4.47 6.87
N CYS A 155 22.58 -5.31 5.89
CA CYS A 155 21.32 -5.36 5.16
C CYS A 155 20.70 -6.76 5.26
N SER A 156 19.37 -6.80 5.26
CA SER A 156 18.55 -7.98 5.10
C SER A 156 17.71 -7.80 3.85
N MET A 157 17.68 -8.83 2.99
CA MET A 157 16.79 -8.84 1.85
C MET A 157 15.34 -8.99 2.33
N VAL A 158 14.44 -8.24 1.69
CA VAL A 158 12.99 -8.41 1.78
C VAL A 158 12.59 -9.08 0.48
N GLU A 159 12.38 -10.39 0.51
CA GLU A 159 12.07 -11.20 -0.69
C GLU A 159 10.74 -11.91 -0.50
N ASP A 160 9.83 -11.68 -1.43
CA ASP A 160 8.52 -12.33 -1.51
C ASP A 160 7.73 -12.31 -0.18
N VAL A 161 7.80 -11.20 0.55
CA VAL A 161 7.01 -11.01 1.77
C VAL A 161 5.55 -10.85 1.39
N ALA A 162 4.76 -11.91 1.57
CA ALA A 162 3.36 -11.95 1.17
C ALA A 162 2.43 -11.60 2.34
N VAL A 163 1.79 -10.44 2.28
CA VAL A 163 0.73 -10.03 3.20
C VAL A 163 -0.62 -10.45 2.62
N SER A 164 -1.35 -11.28 3.38
CA SER A 164 -2.71 -11.72 3.03
C SER A 164 -3.73 -10.68 3.51
N LEU A 165 -4.55 -10.18 2.60
CA LEU A 165 -5.59 -9.19 2.89
C LEU A 165 -6.97 -9.77 2.56
N PRO A 166 -7.73 -10.23 3.57
CA PRO A 166 -9.14 -10.57 3.39
C PRO A 166 -9.92 -9.36 2.88
N LEU A 167 -10.74 -9.57 1.86
CA LEU A 167 -11.50 -8.49 1.24
C LEU A 167 -12.97 -8.55 1.68
N PRO A 168 -13.61 -7.38 1.85
CA PRO A 168 -15.04 -7.35 2.10
C PRO A 168 -15.82 -7.90 0.90
N SER A 169 -17.13 -8.10 1.07
CA SER A 169 -17.98 -8.43 -0.08
C SER A 169 -17.94 -7.30 -1.12
N GLU A 170 -18.30 -7.59 -2.37
CA GLU A 170 -18.33 -6.57 -3.43
C GLU A 170 -19.28 -5.41 -3.10
N GLU A 171 -20.45 -5.70 -2.54
CA GLU A 171 -21.42 -4.70 -2.08
C GLU A 171 -20.82 -3.80 -0.99
N GLN A 172 -20.13 -4.39 -0.02
CA GLN A 172 -19.44 -3.65 1.04
C GLN A 172 -18.32 -2.77 0.47
N PHE A 173 -17.49 -3.32 -0.43
CA PHE A 173 -16.44 -2.56 -1.09
C PHE A 173 -17.01 -1.32 -1.78
N THR A 174 -18.04 -1.47 -2.63
CA THR A 174 -18.65 -0.36 -3.35
C THR A 174 -19.24 0.68 -2.39
N ALA A 175 -19.85 0.25 -1.29
CA ALA A 175 -20.37 1.17 -0.27
C ALA A 175 -19.23 1.93 0.44
N ASP A 176 -18.09 1.29 0.66
CA ASP A 176 -16.95 1.86 1.38
C ASP A 176 -16.12 2.82 0.51
N VAL A 177 -16.11 2.67 -0.83
CA VAL A 177 -15.44 3.64 -1.74
C VAL A 177 -15.90 5.08 -1.51
N ALA A 178 -17.19 5.29 -1.26
CA ALA A 178 -17.72 6.62 -0.97
C ALA A 178 -17.24 7.19 0.39
N ASN A 179 -16.55 6.39 1.20
CA ASN A 179 -16.12 6.68 2.55
C ASN A 179 -14.60 6.54 2.73
N THR A 180 -13.81 6.58 1.66
CA THR A 180 -12.34 6.60 1.74
C THR A 180 -11.90 7.72 2.68
N THR A 181 -11.14 7.37 3.73
CA THR A 181 -10.67 8.34 4.74
C THR A 181 -9.18 8.66 4.63
N VAL A 182 -8.46 8.03 3.69
CA VAL A 182 -7.03 8.27 3.48
C VAL A 182 -6.78 9.72 3.06
N ASP A 183 -6.04 10.45 3.91
CA ASP A 183 -5.58 11.81 3.61
C ASP A 183 -4.30 11.77 2.77
N LEU A 184 -4.45 11.84 1.45
CA LEU A 184 -3.32 11.83 0.51
C LEU A 184 -2.36 13.02 0.69
N SER A 185 -2.74 14.09 1.40
CA SER A 185 -1.83 15.21 1.65
C SER A 185 -0.67 14.85 2.59
N GLN A 186 -0.78 13.72 3.31
CA GLN A 186 0.28 13.15 4.15
C GLN A 186 1.30 12.32 3.35
N PHE A 187 1.04 12.10 2.07
CA PHE A 187 1.85 11.28 1.18
C PHE A 187 2.44 12.12 0.05
N VAL A 188 3.51 11.59 -0.52
CA VAL A 188 4.03 12.02 -1.83
C VAL A 188 3.83 10.93 -2.85
N GLU A 189 3.52 11.36 -4.07
CA GLU A 189 3.42 10.46 -5.22
C GLU A 189 4.81 9.93 -5.57
N ALA A 190 4.94 8.61 -5.66
CA ALA A 190 6.17 7.98 -6.10
C ALA A 190 6.36 8.20 -7.60
N THR A 191 7.56 8.62 -8.01
CA THR A 191 7.87 8.71 -9.44
C THR A 191 7.81 7.30 -10.05
N PRO A 192 6.93 7.01 -11.02
CA PRO A 192 6.84 5.67 -11.59
C PRO A 192 8.17 5.29 -12.23
N HIS A 193 8.56 4.03 -12.06
CA HIS A 193 9.71 3.51 -12.78
C HIS A 193 9.36 3.56 -14.27
N GLN A 194 10.09 4.35 -15.05
CA GLN A 194 10.01 4.24 -16.51
C GLN A 194 10.56 2.85 -16.84
N THR A 195 9.67 1.91 -17.12
CA THR A 195 10.05 0.66 -17.77
C THR A 195 10.65 1.06 -19.11
N GLU A 196 11.87 0.62 -19.41
CA GLU A 196 12.64 0.97 -20.63
C GLU A 196 11.98 0.42 -21.94
N ALA A 197 10.66 0.38 -22.02
CA ALA A 197 9.90 -0.17 -23.13
C ALA A 197 9.84 0.75 -24.37
N ASP A 198 10.28 2.01 -24.27
CA ASP A 198 10.20 2.97 -25.38
C ASP A 198 11.56 3.25 -26.08
N ALA A 199 12.65 2.63 -25.65
CA ALA A 199 13.98 2.87 -26.25
C ALA A 199 14.22 2.10 -27.57
N SER A 200 13.32 1.20 -27.99
CA SER A 200 13.50 0.36 -29.18
C SER A 200 12.78 0.86 -30.44
N ALA A 201 12.24 2.08 -30.45
CA ALA A 201 11.44 2.60 -31.57
C ALA A 201 11.99 3.90 -32.19
N SER A 202 13.29 4.00 -32.50
CA SER A 202 13.82 5.17 -33.23
C SER A 202 15.26 5.01 -33.77
N SER A 203 15.57 3.97 -34.57
CA SER A 203 16.85 3.97 -35.31
C SER A 203 16.82 3.49 -36.76
N ASP A 204 15.68 3.06 -37.31
CA ASP A 204 15.58 2.65 -38.72
C ASP A 204 14.98 3.74 -39.61
N ALA A 205 15.69 4.84 -39.79
CA ALA A 205 15.41 5.78 -40.89
C ALA A 205 16.62 6.70 -41.18
N GLN A 206 17.71 6.15 -41.71
CA GLN A 206 18.67 6.92 -42.52
C GLN A 206 19.70 6.01 -43.20
N ALA A 207 19.35 5.47 -44.37
CA ALA A 207 20.30 5.02 -45.39
C ALA A 207 19.56 4.83 -46.72
N ALA A 208 19.23 5.94 -47.39
CA ALA A 208 18.95 5.96 -48.82
C ALA A 208 19.09 7.39 -49.34
N GLU A 209 20.32 7.78 -49.67
CA GLU A 209 20.66 8.66 -50.79
C GLU A 209 22.08 8.35 -51.27
#